data_AF-A0A7C8LIK9-F1
#
_entry.id   AF-A0A7C8LIK9-F1
#
_cell.length_a   1.000
_cell.length_b   1.000
_cell.length_c   1.000
_cell.angle_alpha   90.00
_cell.angle_beta   90.00
_cell.angle_gamma   90.00
#
_symmetry.space_group_name_H-M   'P 1'
#
loop_
_entity.id
_entity.type
_entity.pdbx_description
1 polymer ?
#
loop_
_entity_poly.entity_id
_entity_poly.type
_entity_poly.pdbx_seq_one_letter_code
_entity_poly.pdbx_strand_id
1 'polypeptide(L)'
;MRAIAAVMIVAASLAGCSPGDTRKIESAAATAVEPSAVMRETFSKCAWGEVKGATVSVWSFACGADAGNVRLAADDALPGFVIESTDPAAPGRRTAIQIFAKAPDAPIDAILDAVRAASPGPQTAACGFMPAPGVDHAGKPRFIFSPVGEARAAYELAITGDQIPEPPCGPMGPSEAGDRVFEVIAPDKVAFIEFGSEIQIFDASTLTVTEAAH
;
A
#
# COMPACT_ATOMS: atom_id res chain seq x y z
N MET A 1 21.24 8.99 73.54
CA MET A 1 21.32 7.92 74.56
C MET A 1 20.83 6.62 73.94
N ARG A 2 21.66 5.58 74.06
CA ARG A 2 21.40 4.13 73.98
C ARG A 2 20.83 3.53 72.68
N ALA A 3 21.71 2.76 72.04
CA ALA A 3 21.42 1.67 71.12
C ALA A 3 20.55 0.58 71.75
N ILE A 4 19.91 -0.24 70.92
CA ILE A 4 19.90 -1.72 70.99
C ILE A 4 19.53 -2.23 69.59
N ALA A 5 20.43 -3.03 69.02
CA ALA A 5 20.13 -3.96 67.94
C ALA A 5 19.55 -5.24 68.55
N ALA A 6 18.55 -5.83 67.90
CA ALA A 6 18.18 -7.23 68.11
C ALA A 6 17.77 -7.85 66.78
N VAL A 7 18.45 -8.95 66.49
CA VAL A 7 18.37 -9.85 65.33
C VAL A 7 17.27 -10.89 65.57
N MET A 8 16.92 -11.64 64.50
CA MET A 8 16.27 -12.96 64.48
C MET A 8 14.73 -12.93 64.51
N ILE A 9 13.95 -13.67 63.71
CA ILE A 9 14.14 -14.95 62.98
C ILE A 9 13.19 -14.97 61.76
N VAL A 10 13.64 -15.64 60.69
CA VAL A 10 12.86 -16.08 59.52
C VAL A 10 11.84 -17.14 59.94
N ALA A 11 10.56 -16.97 59.57
CA ALA A 11 9.63 -18.08 59.44
C ALA A 11 8.93 -17.98 58.08
N ALA A 12 9.26 -18.93 57.21
CA ALA A 12 8.61 -19.17 55.95
C ALA A 12 7.14 -19.57 56.17
N SER A 13 6.23 -18.99 55.40
CA SER A 13 4.89 -19.52 55.18
C SER A 13 4.70 -19.71 53.69
N LEU A 14 4.90 -20.96 53.26
CA LEU A 14 4.45 -21.46 51.97
C LEU A 14 2.92 -21.59 51.98
N ALA A 15 2.37 -21.58 50.77
CA ALA A 15 1.04 -22.00 50.36
C ALA A 15 -0.07 -20.94 50.42
N GLY A 16 -0.51 -20.55 49.23
CA GLY A 16 -1.69 -19.73 48.99
C GLY A 16 -1.87 -19.39 47.51
N CYS A 17 -1.80 -20.38 46.62
CA CYS A 17 -2.30 -20.25 45.26
C CYS A 17 -3.79 -19.89 45.33
N SER A 18 -4.15 -18.66 44.97
CA SER A 18 -5.53 -18.32 44.62
C SER A 18 -5.63 -18.34 43.09
N PRO A 19 -6.24 -19.37 42.48
CA PRO A 19 -6.49 -19.40 41.06
C PRO A 19 -7.76 -18.60 40.79
N GLY A 20 -7.65 -17.46 40.11
CA GLY A 20 -8.83 -16.73 39.68
C GLY A 20 -8.65 -15.23 39.59
N ASP A 21 -7.67 -14.78 38.82
CA ASP A 21 -7.83 -13.52 38.12
C ASP A 21 -6.98 -13.56 36.84
N THR A 22 -7.31 -14.52 35.97
CA THR A 22 -7.01 -14.37 34.55
C THR A 22 -7.88 -13.23 34.05
N ARG A 23 -7.43 -11.98 34.25
CA ARG A 23 -7.68 -10.95 33.25
C ARG A 23 -7.08 -11.52 31.98
N LYS A 24 -7.97 -12.15 31.22
CA LYS A 24 -7.81 -12.38 29.80
C LYS A 24 -7.46 -10.98 29.27
N ILE A 25 -6.17 -10.73 29.12
CA ILE A 25 -5.72 -9.71 28.20
C ILE A 25 -6.14 -10.32 26.87
N GLU A 26 -7.39 -10.05 26.49
CA GLU A 26 -7.81 -10.13 25.11
C GLU A 26 -6.84 -9.20 24.40
N SER A 27 -5.78 -9.80 23.87
CA SER A 27 -5.04 -9.28 22.74
C SER A 27 -6.10 -8.71 21.82
N ALA A 28 -6.12 -7.39 21.68
CA ALA A 28 -7.03 -6.72 20.78
C ALA A 28 -6.78 -7.34 19.41
N ALA A 29 -7.65 -8.26 19.01
CA ALA A 29 -7.69 -8.74 17.66
C ALA A 29 -7.97 -7.48 16.84
N ALA A 30 -7.02 -7.11 15.96
CA ALA A 30 -7.21 -6.04 15.01
C ALA A 30 -8.58 -6.24 14.36
N THR A 31 -9.52 -5.31 14.60
CA THR A 31 -10.85 -5.37 14.03
C THR A 31 -10.69 -5.49 12.52
N ALA A 32 -11.17 -6.60 11.96
CA ALA A 32 -11.15 -6.85 10.53
C ALA A 32 -11.76 -5.64 9.81
N VAL A 33 -11.02 -5.06 8.88
CA VAL A 33 -11.50 -3.91 8.10
C VAL A 33 -12.63 -4.42 7.20
N GLU A 34 -13.82 -3.85 7.26
CA GLU A 34 -14.91 -4.22 6.37
C GLU A 34 -14.86 -3.41 5.08
N PRO A 35 -15.11 -4.02 3.91
CA PRO A 35 -15.17 -3.28 2.65
C PRO A 35 -16.48 -2.49 2.55
N SER A 36 -16.50 -1.44 1.74
CA SER A 36 -17.70 -0.61 1.54
C SER A 36 -18.90 -1.43 1.02
N ALA A 37 -20.13 -0.93 1.23
CA ALA A 37 -21.34 -1.61 0.77
C ALA A 37 -21.33 -1.87 -0.75
N VAL A 38 -20.87 -0.89 -1.53
CA VAL A 38 -20.73 -0.99 -2.99
C VAL A 38 -19.76 -2.12 -3.35
N MET A 39 -18.59 -2.16 -2.70
CA MET A 39 -17.58 -3.19 -2.96
C MET A 39 -18.07 -4.59 -2.58
N ARG A 40 -18.79 -4.73 -1.46
CA ARG A 40 -19.41 -6.02 -1.07
C ARG A 40 -20.44 -6.49 -2.08
N GLU A 41 -21.20 -5.59 -2.67
CA GLU A 41 -22.17 -5.93 -3.71
C GLU A 41 -21.47 -6.35 -5.01
N THR A 42 -20.51 -5.52 -5.48
CA THR A 42 -19.73 -5.77 -6.69
C THR A 42 -18.98 -7.11 -6.63
N PHE A 43 -18.34 -7.41 -5.49
CA PHE A 43 -17.53 -8.61 -5.29
C PHE A 43 -18.21 -9.64 -4.38
N SER A 44 -19.55 -9.70 -4.42
CA SER A 44 -20.36 -10.56 -3.54
C SER A 44 -20.05 -12.06 -3.61
N LYS A 45 -19.38 -12.53 -4.67
CA LYS A 45 -18.93 -13.92 -4.85
C LYS A 45 -17.45 -14.14 -4.52
N CYS A 46 -16.75 -13.10 -4.10
CA CYS A 46 -15.32 -13.13 -3.81
C CYS A 46 -15.07 -13.14 -2.31
N ALA A 47 -13.92 -13.67 -1.89
CA ALA A 47 -13.51 -13.68 -0.50
C ALA A 47 -12.75 -12.40 -0.16
N TRP A 48 -13.21 -11.65 0.84
CA TRP A 48 -12.51 -10.50 1.38
C TRP A 48 -11.46 -10.95 2.40
N GLY A 49 -10.23 -10.47 2.27
CA GLY A 49 -9.16 -10.82 3.20
C GLY A 49 -7.93 -9.92 3.10
N GLU A 50 -7.11 -9.96 4.14
CA GLU A 50 -5.83 -9.24 4.17
C GLU A 50 -4.78 -10.00 3.34
N VAL A 51 -4.10 -9.28 2.46
CA VAL A 51 -2.94 -9.76 1.70
C VAL A 51 -1.70 -9.10 2.30
N LYS A 52 -0.77 -9.93 2.81
CA LYS A 52 0.46 -9.46 3.45
C LYS A 52 1.64 -9.63 2.52
N GLY A 53 2.34 -8.53 2.27
CA GLY A 53 3.68 -8.51 1.69
C GLY A 53 4.74 -8.37 2.78
N ALA A 54 6.00 -8.24 2.37
CA ALA A 54 7.12 -8.10 3.31
C ALA A 54 7.10 -6.77 4.08
N THR A 55 6.64 -5.67 3.45
CA THR A 55 6.73 -4.31 4.01
C THR A 55 5.38 -3.63 4.22
N VAL A 56 4.32 -4.17 3.62
CA VAL A 56 2.98 -3.60 3.64
C VAL A 56 1.94 -4.72 3.63
N SER A 57 0.75 -4.43 4.13
CA SER A 57 -0.45 -5.24 3.94
C SER A 57 -1.59 -4.39 3.40
N VAL A 58 -2.50 -5.03 2.68
CA VAL A 58 -3.69 -4.39 2.11
C VAL A 58 -4.82 -5.40 2.06
N TRP A 59 -6.04 -4.96 2.23
CA TRP A 59 -7.20 -5.83 2.07
C TRP A 59 -7.66 -5.88 0.62
N SER A 60 -8.02 -7.09 0.18
CA SER A 60 -8.44 -7.35 -1.18
C SER A 60 -9.49 -8.46 -1.24
N PHE A 61 -10.27 -8.44 -2.30
CA PHE A 61 -11.08 -9.56 -2.76
C PHE A 61 -10.21 -10.54 -3.56
N ALA A 62 -10.47 -11.84 -3.35
CA ALA A 62 -10.00 -12.93 -4.18
C ALA A 62 -11.22 -13.64 -4.80
N CYS A 63 -11.29 -13.64 -6.13
CA CYS A 63 -12.41 -14.14 -6.90
C CYS A 63 -12.06 -15.50 -7.54
N GLY A 64 -13.02 -16.42 -7.59
CA GLY A 64 -12.82 -17.77 -8.12
C GLY A 64 -12.81 -17.87 -9.65
N ALA A 65 -12.82 -19.10 -10.17
CA ALA A 65 -12.69 -19.41 -11.59
C ALA A 65 -13.75 -18.74 -12.49
N ASP A 66 -14.99 -18.60 -12.00
CA ASP A 66 -16.09 -17.93 -12.74
C ASP A 66 -15.81 -16.44 -13.01
N ALA A 67 -14.85 -15.86 -12.29
CA ALA A 67 -14.37 -14.49 -12.44
C ALA A 67 -12.88 -14.45 -12.79
N GLY A 68 -12.36 -15.49 -13.46
CA GLY A 68 -10.99 -15.52 -13.95
C GLY A 68 -9.91 -15.71 -12.89
N ASN A 69 -10.21 -16.28 -11.72
CA ASN A 69 -9.26 -16.48 -10.62
C ASN A 69 -8.50 -15.20 -10.21
N VAL A 70 -9.17 -14.05 -10.30
CA VAL A 70 -8.56 -12.74 -10.06
C VAL A 70 -8.26 -12.56 -8.57
N ARG A 71 -7.00 -12.23 -8.24
CA ARG A 71 -6.57 -12.00 -6.85
C ARG A 71 -5.37 -11.05 -6.79
N LEU A 72 -5.21 -10.41 -5.64
CA LEU A 72 -3.99 -9.69 -5.31
C LEU A 72 -2.97 -10.66 -4.70
N ALA A 73 -1.70 -10.54 -5.07
CA ALA A 73 -0.61 -11.34 -4.54
C ALA A 73 0.58 -10.44 -4.18
N ALA A 74 1.27 -10.77 -3.09
CA ALA A 74 2.54 -10.13 -2.75
C ALA A 74 3.60 -10.46 -3.81
N ASP A 75 4.48 -9.50 -4.07
CA ASP A 75 5.63 -9.67 -4.95
C ASP A 75 6.92 -9.37 -4.16
N ASP A 76 7.75 -10.38 -3.98
CA ASP A 76 9.03 -10.24 -3.27
C ASP A 76 10.13 -9.63 -4.17
N ALA A 77 9.99 -9.71 -5.50
CA ALA A 77 10.93 -9.12 -6.45
C ALA A 77 10.63 -7.63 -6.68
N LEU A 78 9.38 -7.22 -6.48
CA LEU A 78 8.92 -5.83 -6.55
C LEU A 78 8.15 -5.51 -5.26
N PRO A 79 8.79 -4.96 -4.21
CA PRO A 79 8.13 -4.74 -2.93
C PRO A 79 6.75 -4.12 -3.09
N GLY A 80 5.69 -4.86 -2.74
CA GLY A 80 4.31 -4.45 -3.00
C GLY A 80 3.43 -5.62 -3.46
N PHE A 81 2.54 -5.33 -4.40
CA PHE A 81 1.48 -6.24 -4.82
C PHE A 81 1.22 -6.20 -6.32
N VAL A 82 0.86 -7.36 -6.86
CA VAL A 82 0.39 -7.55 -8.22
C VAL A 82 -1.05 -8.05 -8.22
N ILE A 83 -1.78 -7.76 -9.28
CA ILE A 83 -3.01 -8.47 -9.63
C ILE A 83 -2.65 -9.61 -10.56
N GLU A 84 -3.06 -10.82 -10.18
CA GLU A 84 -3.00 -12.01 -11.00
C GLU A 84 -4.39 -12.36 -11.51
N SER A 85 -4.46 -12.79 -12.77
CA SER A 85 -5.69 -13.15 -13.44
C SER A 85 -5.45 -14.27 -14.45
N THR A 86 -6.39 -15.20 -14.52
CA THR A 86 -6.53 -16.18 -15.60
C THR A 86 -7.71 -15.86 -16.51
N ASP A 87 -8.33 -14.67 -16.38
CA ASP A 87 -9.37 -14.21 -17.29
C ASP A 87 -8.82 -14.17 -18.73
N PRO A 88 -9.44 -14.84 -19.71
CA PRO A 88 -9.02 -14.76 -21.10
C PRO A 88 -8.97 -13.33 -21.67
N ALA A 89 -9.77 -12.40 -21.15
CA ALA A 89 -9.80 -11.01 -21.58
C ALA A 89 -8.61 -10.20 -21.03
N ALA A 90 -8.08 -10.58 -19.88
CA ALA A 90 -6.95 -9.91 -19.22
C ALA A 90 -6.11 -10.91 -18.41
N PRO A 91 -5.41 -11.85 -19.06
CA PRO A 91 -4.62 -12.86 -18.37
C PRO A 91 -3.27 -12.29 -17.93
N GLY A 92 -2.71 -12.88 -16.89
CA GLY A 92 -1.34 -12.63 -16.46
C GLY A 92 -1.24 -11.89 -15.14
N ARG A 93 -0.14 -11.15 -14.99
CA ARG A 93 0.30 -10.51 -13.76
C ARG A 93 0.60 -9.04 -14.06
N ARG A 94 -0.08 -8.12 -13.39
CA ARG A 94 0.15 -6.67 -13.51
C ARG A 94 0.41 -6.04 -12.15
N THR A 95 1.29 -5.04 -12.12
CA THR A 95 1.54 -4.27 -10.89
C THR A 95 0.26 -3.57 -10.46
N ALA A 96 -0.05 -3.66 -9.16
CA ALA A 96 -1.15 -2.93 -8.55
C ALA A 96 -0.61 -1.91 -7.55
N ILE A 97 0.37 -2.32 -6.74
CA ILE A 97 1.02 -1.44 -5.77
C ILE A 97 2.51 -1.72 -5.79
N GLN A 98 3.35 -0.68 -5.83
CA GLN A 98 4.79 -0.80 -5.69
C GLN A 98 5.31 0.17 -4.64
N ILE A 99 6.15 -0.31 -3.74
CA ILE A 99 6.70 0.44 -2.62
C ILE A 99 8.11 0.90 -2.94
N PHE A 100 8.33 2.20 -2.76
CA PHE A 100 9.63 2.86 -2.87
C PHE A 100 10.06 3.36 -1.50
N ALA A 101 11.34 3.18 -1.19
CA ALA A 101 11.93 3.67 0.05
C ALA A 101 12.56 5.05 -0.17
N LYS A 102 12.48 5.91 0.85
CA LYS A 102 13.22 7.17 0.94
C LYS A 102 13.68 7.40 2.38
N ALA A 103 14.61 8.33 2.59
CA ALA A 103 14.89 8.78 3.95
C ALA A 103 13.64 9.44 4.58
N PRO A 104 13.39 9.28 5.89
CA PRO A 104 12.19 9.78 6.56
C PRO A 104 11.87 11.25 6.26
N ASP A 105 12.88 12.11 6.34
CA ASP A 105 12.73 13.56 6.14
C ASP A 105 12.97 14.02 4.70
N ALA A 106 13.26 13.09 3.78
CA ALA A 106 13.47 13.45 2.38
C ALA A 106 12.14 13.78 1.67
N PRO A 107 12.13 14.71 0.70
CA PRO A 107 10.94 14.95 -0.12
C PRO A 107 10.62 13.72 -0.98
N ILE A 108 9.40 13.66 -1.53
CA ILE A 108 9.01 12.58 -2.46
C ILE A 108 9.96 12.50 -3.66
N ASP A 109 10.52 13.63 -4.11
CA ASP A 109 11.46 13.68 -5.22
C ASP A 109 12.72 12.83 -5.01
N ALA A 110 13.04 12.45 -3.77
CA ALA A 110 14.16 11.57 -3.47
C ALA A 110 14.01 10.16 -4.06
N ILE A 111 12.81 9.74 -4.47
CA ILE A 111 12.59 8.44 -5.15
C ILE A 111 12.60 8.55 -6.68
N LEU A 112 12.80 9.73 -7.26
CA LEU A 112 12.63 9.94 -8.71
C LEU A 112 13.49 9.01 -9.55
N ASP A 113 14.77 8.81 -9.19
CA ASP A 113 15.66 7.94 -9.96
C ASP A 113 15.21 6.48 -9.91
N ALA A 114 14.69 6.02 -8.76
CA ALA A 114 14.13 4.68 -8.62
C ALA A 114 12.85 4.51 -9.45
N VAL A 115 11.97 5.51 -9.46
CA VAL A 115 10.75 5.49 -10.28
C VAL A 115 11.08 5.52 -11.77
N ARG A 116 12.04 6.35 -12.19
CA ARG A 116 12.50 6.40 -13.59
C ARG A 116 13.10 5.08 -14.05
N ALA A 117 13.82 4.38 -13.17
CA ALA A 117 14.35 3.06 -13.47
C ALA A 117 13.24 1.99 -13.56
N ALA A 118 12.21 2.08 -12.71
CA ALA A 118 11.08 1.16 -12.70
C ALA A 118 10.04 1.41 -13.81
N SER A 119 9.99 2.65 -14.34
CA SER A 119 9.02 3.08 -15.35
C SER A 119 9.69 3.66 -16.59
N PRO A 120 10.45 2.85 -17.36
CA PRO A 120 11.12 3.32 -18.55
C PRO A 120 10.10 3.71 -19.63
N GLY A 121 10.37 4.82 -20.29
CA GLY A 121 9.55 5.40 -21.35
C GLY A 121 10.38 6.41 -22.15
N PRO A 122 9.85 6.87 -23.31
CA PRO A 122 10.62 7.64 -24.28
C PRO A 122 11.14 8.97 -23.73
N GLN A 123 10.49 9.53 -22.72
CA GLN A 123 10.85 10.82 -22.11
C GLN A 123 10.92 10.74 -20.57
N THR A 124 11.13 9.55 -20.01
CA THR A 124 11.13 9.34 -18.55
C THR A 124 12.14 10.22 -17.80
N ALA A 125 13.27 10.56 -18.43
CA ALA A 125 14.24 11.49 -17.86
C ALA A 125 13.67 12.91 -17.63
N ALA A 126 12.67 13.33 -18.42
CA ALA A 126 11.97 14.60 -18.30
C ALA A 126 10.70 14.51 -17.42
N CYS A 127 10.48 13.38 -16.75
CA CYS A 127 9.34 13.17 -15.87
C CYS A 127 9.70 13.41 -14.41
N GLY A 128 8.74 13.94 -13.66
CA GLY A 128 8.84 14.27 -12.24
C GLY A 128 7.50 14.12 -11.52
N PHE A 129 7.51 14.31 -10.20
CA PHE A 129 6.26 14.31 -9.43
C PHE A 129 5.53 15.64 -9.54
N MET A 130 4.21 15.55 -9.66
CA MET A 130 3.32 16.70 -9.61
C MET A 130 2.16 16.38 -8.66
N PRO A 131 1.55 17.39 -8.00
CA PRO A 131 0.34 17.16 -7.22
C PRO A 131 -0.76 16.53 -8.06
N ALA A 132 -1.32 15.44 -7.57
CA ALA A 132 -2.51 14.82 -8.13
C ALA A 132 -3.78 15.51 -7.57
N PRO A 133 -4.91 15.46 -8.29
CA PRO A 133 -6.18 15.91 -7.74
C PRO A 133 -6.61 15.13 -6.48
N GLY A 134 -7.16 15.86 -5.51
CA GLY A 134 -7.67 15.28 -4.27
C GLY A 134 -6.57 14.85 -3.29
N VAL A 135 -6.97 14.05 -2.30
CA VAL A 135 -6.13 13.56 -1.21
C VAL A 135 -6.33 12.06 -1.01
N ASP A 136 -5.42 11.42 -0.31
CA ASP A 136 -5.59 10.03 0.13
C ASP A 136 -6.67 9.93 1.22
N HIS A 137 -6.94 8.71 1.67
CA HIS A 137 -7.91 8.41 2.72
C HIS A 137 -7.58 9.06 4.08
N ALA A 138 -6.31 9.41 4.31
CA ALA A 138 -5.82 10.10 5.51
C ALA A 138 -5.75 11.63 5.33
N GLY A 139 -6.23 12.16 4.20
CA GLY A 139 -6.22 13.60 3.89
C GLY A 139 -4.85 14.13 3.45
N LYS A 140 -3.89 13.26 3.10
CA LYS A 140 -2.56 13.66 2.63
C LYS A 140 -2.55 13.90 1.12
N PRO A 141 -1.65 14.76 0.62
CA PRO A 141 -1.48 14.97 -0.82
C PRO A 141 -1.12 13.69 -1.55
N ARG A 142 -1.67 13.55 -2.76
CA ARG A 142 -1.29 12.52 -3.73
C ARG A 142 -0.45 13.14 -4.84
N PHE A 143 0.35 12.33 -5.52
CA PHE A 143 1.21 12.79 -6.61
C PHE A 143 1.03 11.93 -7.85
N ILE A 144 1.26 12.49 -9.03
CA ILE A 144 1.36 11.78 -10.30
C ILE A 144 2.78 11.89 -10.84
N PHE A 145 3.23 10.87 -11.57
CA PHE A 145 4.50 10.91 -12.30
C PHE A 145 4.22 11.30 -13.75
N SER A 146 4.72 12.46 -14.18
CA SER A 146 4.30 13.09 -15.43
C SER A 146 5.43 13.96 -15.99
N PRO A 147 5.42 14.34 -17.29
CA PRO A 147 6.41 15.26 -17.81
C PRO A 147 6.34 16.59 -17.04
N VAL A 148 7.51 17.22 -16.87
CA VAL A 148 7.64 18.54 -16.24
C VAL A 148 8.26 19.55 -17.21
N GLY A 149 8.18 20.83 -16.88
CA GLY A 149 8.77 21.91 -17.68
C GLY A 149 8.25 21.94 -19.12
N GLU A 150 9.15 22.09 -20.09
CA GLU A 150 8.79 22.16 -21.51
C GLU A 150 8.15 20.87 -22.04
N ALA A 151 8.59 19.71 -21.53
CA ALA A 151 8.02 18.42 -21.91
C ALA A 151 6.55 18.31 -21.47
N ARG A 152 6.18 18.94 -20.35
CA ARG A 152 4.78 19.05 -19.92
C ARG A 152 3.94 19.83 -20.91
N ALA A 153 4.38 21.03 -21.27
CA ALA A 153 3.63 21.89 -22.19
C ALA A 153 3.41 21.21 -23.56
N ALA A 154 4.43 20.49 -24.05
CA ALA A 154 4.32 19.70 -25.27
C ALA A 154 3.31 18.54 -25.12
N TYR A 155 3.37 17.81 -24.01
CA TYR A 155 2.46 16.71 -23.74
C TYR A 155 1.01 17.18 -23.58
N GLU A 156 0.77 18.25 -22.82
CA GLU A 156 -0.56 18.85 -22.62
C GLU A 156 -1.17 19.33 -23.94
N LEU A 157 -0.36 19.91 -24.84
CA LEU A 157 -0.84 20.26 -26.17
C LEU A 157 -1.19 19.01 -27.00
N ALA A 158 -0.34 17.97 -26.95
CA ALA A 158 -0.54 16.77 -27.74
C ALA A 158 -1.80 15.99 -27.33
N ILE A 159 -2.12 15.89 -26.04
CA ILE A 159 -3.33 15.19 -25.57
C ILE A 159 -4.65 15.92 -25.89
N THR A 160 -4.59 17.16 -26.40
CA THR A 160 -5.78 17.87 -26.91
C THR A 160 -6.05 17.61 -28.39
N GLY A 161 -5.13 16.93 -29.09
CA GLY A 161 -5.29 16.55 -30.49
C GLY A 161 -6.12 15.27 -30.68
N ASP A 162 -6.33 14.90 -31.94
CA ASP A 162 -7.11 13.70 -32.31
C ASP A 162 -6.37 12.38 -32.03
N GLN A 163 -5.06 12.44 -31.77
CA GLN A 163 -4.22 11.28 -31.44
C GLN A 163 -3.61 11.48 -30.06
N ILE A 164 -3.86 10.52 -29.17
CA ILE A 164 -3.23 10.49 -27.87
C ILE A 164 -1.77 10.04 -28.09
N PRO A 165 -0.77 10.85 -27.68
CA PRO A 165 0.63 10.49 -27.81
C PRO A 165 0.98 9.30 -26.90
N GLU A 166 2.00 8.55 -27.29
CA GLU A 166 2.59 7.51 -26.44
C GLU A 166 2.93 8.10 -25.04
N PRO A 167 2.58 7.42 -23.94
CA PRO A 167 2.86 7.88 -22.59
C PRO A 167 4.35 8.21 -22.36
N PRO A 168 4.69 9.47 -22.07
CA PRO A 168 6.09 9.91 -22.02
C PRO A 168 6.89 9.32 -20.84
N CYS A 169 6.19 8.97 -19.75
CA CYS A 169 6.77 8.56 -18.48
C CYS A 169 6.66 7.06 -18.20
N GLY A 170 6.41 6.25 -19.24
CA GLY A 170 6.34 4.80 -19.11
C GLY A 170 5.11 4.31 -18.31
N PRO A 171 5.15 3.06 -17.82
CA PRO A 171 4.01 2.40 -17.17
C PRO A 171 3.44 3.11 -15.92
N MET A 172 4.27 3.82 -15.14
CA MET A 172 3.81 4.58 -13.95
C MET A 172 3.38 6.00 -14.29
N GLY A 173 3.49 6.38 -15.56
CA GLY A 173 3.17 7.70 -16.08
C GLY A 173 1.67 7.93 -16.34
N PRO A 174 1.31 8.97 -17.09
CA PRO A 174 -0.06 9.13 -17.57
C PRO A 174 -0.55 7.92 -18.39
N SER A 175 -1.85 7.63 -18.36
CA SER A 175 -2.49 6.67 -19.26
C SER A 175 -3.90 7.06 -19.60
N GLU A 176 -4.36 6.54 -20.73
CA GLU A 176 -5.74 6.60 -21.18
C GLU A 176 -6.70 5.80 -20.28
N ALA A 177 -6.17 4.82 -19.55
CA ALA A 177 -6.95 3.88 -18.77
C ALA A 177 -6.47 3.89 -17.32
N GLY A 178 -7.30 4.46 -16.47
CA GLY A 178 -7.14 4.40 -15.02
C GLY A 178 -6.25 5.46 -14.41
N ASP A 179 -6.44 5.64 -13.11
CA ASP A 179 -5.65 6.56 -12.32
C ASP A 179 -4.38 5.88 -11.79
N ARG A 180 -3.30 6.64 -11.77
CA ARG A 180 -2.03 6.26 -11.17
C ARG A 180 -1.57 7.33 -10.23
N VAL A 181 -1.29 6.95 -9.00
CA VAL A 181 -0.89 7.88 -7.96
C VAL A 181 0.28 7.37 -7.16
N PHE A 182 0.98 8.32 -6.56
CA PHE A 182 2.00 8.10 -5.55
C PHE A 182 1.52 8.71 -4.24
N GLU A 183 1.61 7.92 -3.16
CA GLU A 183 1.15 8.30 -1.83
C GLU A 183 2.25 8.05 -0.79
N VAL A 184 2.49 9.02 0.10
CA VAL A 184 3.44 8.85 1.21
C VAL A 184 2.75 8.12 2.35
N ILE A 185 2.86 6.78 2.33
CA ILE A 185 2.20 5.88 3.28
C ILE A 185 2.89 5.83 4.64
N ALA A 186 4.19 6.15 4.69
CA ALA A 186 4.98 6.32 5.92
C ALA A 186 6.13 7.32 5.67
N PRO A 187 6.78 7.88 6.71
CA PRO A 187 7.87 8.82 6.52
C PRO A 187 8.96 8.31 5.57
N ASP A 188 9.27 7.03 5.60
CA ASP A 188 10.31 6.39 4.79
C ASP A 188 9.77 5.62 3.57
N LYS A 189 8.46 5.64 3.30
CA LYS A 189 7.84 4.82 2.25
C LYS A 189 6.84 5.58 1.39
N VAL A 190 6.91 5.33 0.10
CA VAL A 190 5.97 5.85 -0.91
C VAL A 190 5.37 4.67 -1.67
N ALA A 191 4.06 4.64 -1.79
CA ALA A 191 3.36 3.66 -2.62
C ALA A 191 3.02 4.28 -3.97
N PHE A 192 3.45 3.65 -5.06
CA PHE A 192 2.81 3.76 -6.36
C PHE A 192 1.57 2.86 -6.36
N ILE A 193 0.42 3.36 -6.81
CA ILE A 193 -0.85 2.63 -6.87
C ILE A 193 -1.43 2.77 -8.28
N GLU A 194 -1.67 1.64 -8.93
CA GLU A 194 -2.31 1.51 -10.24
C GLU A 194 -3.79 1.14 -10.04
N PHE A 195 -4.67 2.11 -10.21
CA PHE A 195 -6.12 1.88 -10.08
C PHE A 195 -6.75 1.31 -11.35
N GLY A 196 -6.04 1.17 -12.47
CA GLY A 196 -6.58 0.62 -13.72
C GLY A 196 -7.90 1.27 -14.17
N SER A 197 -8.50 0.76 -15.25
CA SER A 197 -9.80 1.25 -15.73
C SER A 197 -10.99 0.53 -15.07
N GLU A 198 -10.74 -0.59 -14.41
CA GLU A 198 -11.76 -1.41 -13.75
C GLU A 198 -11.95 -1.04 -12.27
N ILE A 199 -13.04 -1.52 -11.67
CA ILE A 199 -13.18 -1.47 -10.21
C ILE A 199 -12.08 -2.32 -9.59
N GLN A 200 -11.32 -1.75 -8.66
CA GLN A 200 -10.21 -2.46 -8.05
C GLN A 200 -10.67 -3.53 -7.07
N ILE A 201 -10.00 -4.68 -7.10
CA ILE A 201 -10.26 -5.76 -6.15
C ILE A 201 -9.67 -5.49 -4.77
N PHE A 202 -8.80 -4.49 -4.63
CA PHE A 202 -8.20 -4.08 -3.38
C PHE A 202 -8.71 -2.71 -2.93
N ASP A 203 -8.64 -2.45 -1.64
CA ASP A 203 -8.96 -1.14 -1.07
C ASP A 203 -7.67 -0.44 -0.61
N ALA A 204 -7.23 0.54 -1.39
CA ALA A 204 -6.03 1.33 -1.10
C ALA A 204 -6.10 2.06 0.25
N SER A 205 -7.30 2.35 0.77
CA SER A 205 -7.45 2.97 2.10
C SER A 205 -7.07 2.05 3.27
N THR A 206 -6.92 0.76 2.98
CA THR A 206 -6.51 -0.26 3.95
C THR A 206 -5.02 -0.60 3.86
N LEU A 207 -4.27 0.10 2.99
CA LEU A 207 -2.84 -0.10 2.84
C LEU A 207 -2.12 0.36 4.12
N THR A 208 -1.46 -0.56 4.79
CA THR A 208 -0.71 -0.31 6.02
C THR A 208 0.72 -0.82 5.90
N VAL A 209 1.66 -0.15 6.55
CA VAL A 209 3.03 -0.66 6.68
C VAL A 209 3.02 -1.80 7.70
N THR A 210 3.56 -2.96 7.32
CA THR A 210 3.72 -4.06 8.27
C THR A 210 4.81 -3.68 9.26
N GLU A 211 4.55 -3.81 10.56
CA GLU A 211 5.63 -3.72 11.53
C GLU A 211 6.66 -4.79 11.17
N ALA A 212 7.93 -4.39 11.05
CA ALA A 212 9.00 -5.33 10.84
C ALA A 212 8.97 -6.33 12.00
N ALA A 213 8.87 -7.62 11.70
CA ALA A 213 9.21 -8.65 12.66
C ALA A 213 10.70 -8.44 12.99
N HIS A 214 10.97 -7.80 14.13
CA HIS A 214 12.30 -7.61 14.68
C HIS A 214 12.95 -8.95 15.05
#